data_AF-A0A6P8NFZ6-F1
#
_entry.id   AF-A0A6P8NFZ6-F1
#
_cell.length_a   1.000
_cell.length_b   1.000
_cell.length_c   1.000
_cell.angle_alpha   90.00
_cell.angle_beta   90.00
_cell.angle_gamma   90.00
#
_symmetry.space_group_name_H-M   'P 1'
#
loop_
_entity.id
_entity.type
_entity.pdbx_description
1 polymer ?
#
loop_
_entity_poly.entity_id
_entity_poly.type
_entity_poly.pdbx_seq_one_letter_code
_entity_poly.pdbx_strand_id
1 'polypeptide(L)'
;MKETWSVGERIFKQDYKRRMKMFGALVESVALFGAEVSGWNIEERLDRVQRRYVKWILGLDMTTPNYILIEECKLIEMKEKALKRAARYEEKAIESKKELVKECIKERERENGEIVRKGKKQKRERRY
;
A
#
# COMPACT_ATOMS: atom_id res chain seq x y z
N MET A 1 -18.87 -15.66 10.68
CA MET A 1 -17.99 -14.78 9.88
C MET A 1 -17.95 -15.17 8.39
N LYS A 2 -19.07 -15.64 7.80
CA LYS A 2 -19.14 -16.12 6.41
C LYS A 2 -19.81 -15.13 5.44
N GLU A 3 -20.46 -14.08 5.92
CA GLU A 3 -21.45 -13.35 5.12
C GLU A 3 -20.89 -12.21 4.26
N THR A 4 -19.91 -11.45 4.76
CA THR A 4 -19.36 -10.27 4.07
C THR A 4 -18.32 -10.61 3.01
N TRP A 5 -17.39 -11.52 3.30
CA TRP A 5 -16.35 -11.89 2.33
C TRP A 5 -16.91 -12.68 1.15
N SER A 6 -17.95 -13.49 1.35
CA SER A 6 -18.62 -14.29 0.31
C SER A 6 -19.50 -13.49 -0.66
N VAL A 7 -19.67 -12.17 -0.46
CA VAL A 7 -20.42 -11.31 -1.40
C VAL A 7 -19.84 -11.44 -2.81
N GLY A 8 -18.52 -11.35 -2.95
CA GLY A 8 -17.85 -11.47 -4.24
C GLY A 8 -18.05 -12.85 -4.86
N GLU A 9 -18.10 -13.90 -4.04
CA GLU A 9 -18.34 -15.26 -4.50
C GLU A 9 -19.78 -15.50 -4.96
N ARG A 10 -20.77 -15.00 -4.20
CA ARG A 10 -22.18 -15.11 -4.56
C ARG A 10 -22.50 -14.37 -5.86
N ILE A 11 -21.93 -13.18 -6.05
CA ILE A 11 -22.23 -12.33 -7.22
C ILE A 11 -21.37 -12.72 -8.43
N PHE A 12 -20.05 -12.88 -8.24
CA PHE A 12 -19.11 -13.02 -9.35
C PHE A 12 -18.58 -14.45 -9.55
N LYS A 13 -18.97 -15.42 -8.72
CA LYS A 13 -18.50 -16.82 -8.79
C LYS A 13 -16.98 -16.84 -8.98
N GLN A 14 -16.40 -17.67 -9.84
CA GLN A 14 -14.94 -17.75 -10.00
C GLN A 14 -14.32 -16.64 -10.89
N ASP A 15 -15.03 -15.57 -11.22
CA ASP A 15 -14.46 -14.46 -12.01
C ASP A 15 -13.46 -13.64 -11.18
N TYR A 16 -12.18 -13.99 -11.33
CA TYR A 16 -11.06 -13.33 -10.67
C TYR A 16 -11.02 -11.81 -10.93
N LYS A 17 -11.21 -11.39 -12.19
CA LYS A 17 -11.09 -9.98 -12.58
C LYS A 17 -12.15 -9.13 -11.90
N ARG A 18 -13.40 -9.61 -11.86
CA ARG A 18 -14.50 -8.89 -11.19
C ARG A 18 -14.32 -8.87 -9.67
N ARG A 19 -13.89 -9.98 -9.07
CA ARG A 19 -13.58 -10.03 -7.62
C ARG A 19 -12.45 -9.08 -7.22
N MET A 20 -11.43 -8.94 -8.07
CA MET A 20 -10.32 -8.02 -7.82
C MET A 20 -10.74 -6.56 -7.99
N LYS A 21 -11.61 -6.25 -8.96
CA LYS A 21 -12.23 -4.92 -9.09
C LYS A 21 -13.05 -4.56 -7.86
N MET A 22 -13.84 -5.49 -7.32
CA MET A 22 -14.63 -5.28 -6.11
C MET A 22 -13.74 -4.96 -4.90
N PHE A 23 -12.65 -5.72 -4.71
CA PHE A 23 -11.66 -5.42 -3.68
C PHE A 23 -11.03 -4.04 -3.87
N GLY A 24 -10.69 -3.70 -5.10
CA GLY A 24 -10.19 -2.37 -5.46
C GLY A 24 -11.14 -1.24 -5.05
N ALA A 25 -12.45 -1.45 -5.26
CA ALA A 25 -13.47 -0.46 -4.94
C ALA A 25 -13.77 -0.35 -3.44
N LEU A 26 -13.75 -1.46 -2.70
CA LEU A 26 -14.20 -1.51 -1.29
C LEU A 26 -13.06 -1.41 -0.27
N VAL A 27 -11.95 -2.10 -0.53
CA VAL A 27 -10.86 -2.24 0.44
C VAL A 27 -9.72 -1.30 0.08
N GLU A 28 -9.28 -1.34 -1.19
CA GLU A 28 -8.15 -0.54 -1.64
C GLU A 28 -8.44 0.97 -1.60
N SER A 29 -9.66 1.39 -1.90
CA SER A 29 -10.07 2.80 -1.79
C SER A 29 -9.91 3.35 -0.36
N VAL A 30 -10.39 2.59 0.63
CA VAL A 30 -10.34 2.95 2.07
C VAL A 30 -8.93 2.86 2.60
N ALA A 31 -8.20 1.79 2.30
CA ALA A 31 -6.85 1.58 2.81
C ALA A 31 -5.82 2.54 2.20
N LEU A 32 -6.04 3.02 0.97
CA LEU A 32 -5.22 4.05 0.34
C LEU A 32 -5.76 5.47 0.58
N PHE A 33 -6.81 5.62 1.38
CA PHE A 33 -7.31 6.92 1.77
C PHE A 33 -6.24 7.64 2.61
N GLY A 34 -5.88 8.85 2.20
CA GLY A 34 -4.84 9.63 2.89
C GLY A 34 -3.41 9.20 2.61
N ALA A 35 -3.17 8.21 1.73
CA ALA A 35 -1.81 7.81 1.33
C ALA A 35 -0.96 8.97 0.76
N GLU A 36 -1.63 9.96 0.15
CA GLU A 36 -1.01 11.18 -0.38
C GLU A 36 -0.51 12.12 0.72
N VAL A 37 -1.16 12.11 1.89
CA VAL A 37 -0.86 13.02 3.01
C VAL A 37 0.03 12.34 4.05
N SER A 38 -0.24 11.08 4.39
CA SER A 38 0.50 10.32 5.41
C SER A 38 1.88 9.84 4.93
N GLY A 39 2.19 10.02 3.65
CA GLY A 39 3.40 9.49 3.03
C GLY A 39 3.45 7.96 3.03
N TRP A 40 4.65 7.45 2.73
CA TRP A 40 4.97 6.03 2.44
C TRP A 40 4.78 5.04 3.59
N ASN A 41 4.33 5.50 4.76
CA ASN A 41 4.34 4.74 6.00
C ASN A 41 3.15 3.76 6.10
N ILE A 42 2.80 3.15 4.97
CA ILE A 42 1.76 2.15 4.88
C ILE A 42 2.32 0.84 5.41
N GLU A 43 1.64 0.36 6.44
CA GLU A 43 2.00 -0.80 7.22
C GLU A 43 1.96 -2.06 6.33
N GLU A 44 2.97 -2.94 6.46
CA GLU A 44 3.01 -4.26 5.78
C GLU A 44 1.74 -5.09 5.99
N ARG A 45 0.96 -4.79 7.02
CA ARG A 45 -0.31 -5.45 7.32
C ARG A 45 -1.33 -5.32 6.20
N LEU A 46 -1.31 -4.23 5.42
CA LEU A 46 -2.24 -4.04 4.30
C LEU A 46 -1.94 -4.98 3.13
N ASP A 47 -0.66 -5.14 2.78
CA ASP A 47 -0.25 -6.09 1.73
C ASP A 47 -0.59 -7.54 2.13
N ARG A 48 -0.50 -7.87 3.43
CA ARG A 48 -0.94 -9.18 3.94
C ARG A 48 -2.44 -9.43 3.73
N VAL A 49 -3.28 -8.41 3.88
CA VAL A 49 -4.73 -8.52 3.63
C VAL A 49 -4.99 -8.79 2.15
N GLN A 50 -4.33 -8.05 1.25
CA GLN A 50 -4.46 -8.26 -0.19
C GLN A 50 -4.04 -9.68 -0.58
N ARG A 51 -2.86 -10.15 -0.13
CA ARG A 51 -2.37 -11.51 -0.42
C ARG A 51 -3.31 -12.59 0.12
N ARG A 52 -3.84 -12.44 1.34
CA ARG A 52 -4.83 -13.38 1.92
C ARG A 52 -6.11 -13.42 1.11
N TYR A 53 -6.60 -12.26 0.66
CA TYR A 53 -7.78 -12.19 -0.18
C TYR A 53 -7.56 -12.91 -1.51
N VAL A 54 -6.40 -12.72 -2.15
CA VAL A 54 -6.09 -13.39 -3.42
C VAL A 54 -5.96 -14.91 -3.27
N LYS A 55 -5.30 -15.40 -2.21
CA LYS A 55 -5.29 -16.84 -1.91
C LYS A 55 -6.70 -17.40 -1.76
N TRP A 56 -7.55 -16.68 -1.03
CA TRP A 56 -8.91 -17.10 -0.77
C TRP A 56 -9.79 -17.15 -2.03
N ILE A 57 -9.73 -16.14 -2.91
CA ILE A 57 -10.54 -16.14 -4.15
C ILE A 57 -10.08 -17.19 -5.17
N LEU A 58 -8.80 -17.57 -5.14
CA LEU A 58 -8.22 -18.62 -5.99
C LEU A 58 -8.35 -20.03 -5.39
N GLY A 59 -8.85 -20.15 -4.16
CA GLY A 59 -8.93 -21.44 -3.47
C GLY A 59 -7.57 -22.04 -3.12
N LEU A 60 -6.55 -21.20 -2.99
CA LEU A 60 -5.19 -21.61 -2.65
C LEU A 60 -5.02 -21.80 -1.14
N ASP A 61 -4.08 -22.66 -0.78
CA ASP A 61 -3.73 -22.84 0.63
C ASP A 61 -3.08 -21.56 1.22
N MET A 62 -3.32 -21.32 2.50
CA MET A 62 -2.79 -20.12 3.17
C MET A 62 -1.27 -20.13 3.25
N THR A 63 -0.63 -21.30 3.17
CA THR A 63 0.83 -21.49 3.13
C THR A 63 1.43 -21.28 1.74
N THR A 64 0.64 -21.16 0.67
CA THR A 64 1.17 -20.94 -0.69
C THR A 64 2.15 -19.76 -0.69
N PRO A 65 3.38 -19.93 -1.21
CA PRO A 65 4.38 -18.89 -1.18
C PRO A 65 3.90 -17.58 -1.84
N ASN A 66 4.19 -16.44 -1.19
CA ASN A 66 3.68 -15.15 -1.65
C ASN A 66 4.27 -14.71 -3.00
N TYR A 67 5.50 -15.14 -3.32
CA TYR A 67 6.15 -14.78 -4.58
C TYR A 67 5.37 -15.32 -5.79
N ILE A 68 4.80 -16.53 -5.69
CA ILE A 68 3.98 -17.14 -6.75
C ILE A 68 2.78 -16.26 -7.05
N LEU A 69 2.11 -15.74 -6.01
CA LEU A 69 0.96 -14.86 -6.20
C LEU A 69 1.35 -13.55 -6.90
N ILE A 70 2.48 -12.97 -6.50
CA ILE A 70 2.93 -11.68 -7.05
C ILE A 70 3.24 -11.83 -8.54
N GLU A 71 3.98 -12.87 -8.91
CA GLU A 71 4.37 -13.14 -10.30
C GLU A 71 3.17 -13.57 -11.16
N GLU A 72 2.46 -14.62 -10.77
CA GLU A 72 1.38 -15.22 -11.60
C GLU A 72 0.18 -14.27 -11.74
N CYS A 73 -0.18 -13.57 -10.66
CA CYS A 73 -1.32 -12.64 -10.69
C CYS A 73 -0.91 -11.22 -11.10
N LYS A 74 0.39 -10.97 -11.36
CA LYS A 74 0.96 -9.63 -11.60
C LYS A 74 0.48 -8.62 -10.56
N LEU A 75 0.53 -9.03 -9.30
CA LEU A 75 -0.12 -8.33 -8.21
C LEU A 75 0.72 -7.15 -7.74
N ILE A 76 0.21 -5.95 -7.98
CA ILE A 76 0.79 -4.72 -7.44
C ILE A 76 0.30 -4.56 -6.00
N GLU A 77 1.25 -4.55 -5.08
CA GLU A 77 0.97 -4.44 -3.65
C GLU A 77 0.42 -3.06 -3.29
N MET A 78 -0.37 -2.99 -2.22
CA MET A 78 -1.02 -1.75 -1.79
C MET A 78 0.02 -0.69 -1.45
N LYS A 79 1.11 -1.09 -0.81
CA LYS A 79 2.25 -0.21 -0.54
C LYS A 79 2.75 0.45 -1.82
N GLU A 80 3.04 -0.33 -2.86
CA GLU A 80 3.54 0.21 -4.12
C GLU A 80 2.55 1.18 -4.77
N LYS A 81 1.25 0.84 -4.76
CA LYS A 81 0.20 1.74 -5.27
C LYS A 81 0.15 3.05 -4.50
N ALA A 82 0.33 2.99 -3.19
CA ALA A 82 0.37 4.16 -2.35
C ALA A 82 1.58 5.05 -2.63
N LEU A 83 2.76 4.45 -2.80
CA LEU A 83 3.96 5.19 -3.21
C LEU A 83 3.70 5.93 -4.52
N LYS A 84 3.11 5.25 -5.51
CA LYS A 84 2.76 5.86 -6.80
C LYS A 84 1.74 7.00 -6.65
N ARG A 85 0.77 6.90 -5.75
CA ARG A 85 -0.20 7.99 -5.49
C ARG A 85 0.46 9.19 -4.80
N ALA A 86 1.24 8.96 -3.77
CA ALA A 86 1.97 10.00 -3.06
C ALA A 86 2.92 10.75 -4.00
N ALA A 87 3.71 10.02 -4.79
CA ALA A 87 4.62 10.63 -5.78
C ALA A 87 3.86 11.50 -6.79
N ARG A 88 2.76 11.00 -7.36
CA ARG A 88 1.91 11.78 -8.30
C ARG A 88 1.30 13.02 -7.65
N TYR A 89 0.95 12.95 -6.37
CA TYR A 89 0.43 14.09 -5.63
C TYR A 89 1.53 15.15 -5.42
N GLU A 90 2.71 14.72 -5.02
CA GLU A 90 3.87 15.60 -4.81
C GLU A 90 4.30 16.29 -6.11
N GLU A 91 4.38 15.54 -7.22
CA GLU A 91 4.66 16.10 -8.57
C GLU A 91 3.66 17.20 -8.94
N LYS A 92 2.36 16.92 -8.82
CA LYS A 92 1.31 17.91 -9.07
C LYS A 92 1.37 19.10 -8.12
N ALA A 93 1.70 18.88 -6.85
CA ALA A 93 1.82 19.93 -5.86
C ALA A 93 3.00 20.87 -6.18
N ILE A 94 4.12 20.33 -6.65
CA ILE A 94 5.30 21.10 -7.06
C ILE A 94 4.99 21.96 -8.29
N GLU A 95 4.26 21.44 -9.26
CA GLU A 95 3.83 22.20 -10.44
C GLU A 95 2.78 23.26 -10.10
N SER A 96 1.98 23.04 -9.06
CA SER A 96 0.92 23.97 -8.65
C SER A 96 1.45 25.27 -8.03
N LYS A 97 0.63 26.32 -7.99
CA LYS A 97 0.93 27.57 -7.25
C LYS A 97 0.70 27.47 -5.73
N LYS A 98 0.44 26.26 -5.19
CA LYS A 98 0.13 26.08 -3.76
C LYS A 98 1.41 26.08 -2.93
N GLU A 99 1.83 27.26 -2.50
CA GLU A 99 3.08 27.49 -1.79
C GLU A 99 3.16 26.76 -0.45
N LEU A 100 2.06 26.74 0.31
CA LEU A 100 1.95 26.01 1.59
C LEU A 100 2.27 24.52 1.45
N VAL A 101 1.75 23.87 0.40
CA VAL A 101 1.98 22.42 0.20
C VAL A 101 3.44 22.15 -0.11
N LYS A 102 4.10 23.02 -0.87
CA LYS A 102 5.54 22.92 -1.16
C LYS A 102 6.39 23.08 0.09
N GLU A 103 5.99 23.99 0.97
CA GLU A 103 6.68 24.22 2.23
C GLU A 103 6.54 23.01 3.17
N CYS A 104 5.33 22.44 3.30
CA CYS A 104 5.10 21.21 4.06
C CYS A 104 5.92 20.02 3.53
N ILE A 105 6.04 19.85 2.21
CA ILE A 105 6.88 18.79 1.62
C ILE A 105 8.35 18.99 2.00
N LYS A 106 8.86 20.23 1.89
CA LYS A 106 10.25 20.57 2.27
C LYS A 106 10.53 20.32 3.75
N GLU A 107 9.58 20.67 4.64
CA GLU A 107 9.71 20.37 6.07
C GLU A 107 9.76 18.87 6.33
N ARG A 108 8.86 18.09 5.72
CA ARG A 108 8.84 16.62 5.83
C ARG A 108 10.16 15.99 5.39
N GLU A 109 10.78 16.48 4.33
CA GLU A 109 12.08 15.99 3.85
C GLU A 109 13.22 16.30 4.83
N ARG A 110 13.22 17.48 5.46
CA ARG A 110 14.23 17.85 6.47
C ARG A 110 14.13 16.95 7.70
N GLU A 111 12.93 16.74 8.23
CA GLU A 111 12.69 15.85 9.37
C GLU A 111 13.15 14.42 9.08
N ASN A 112 12.78 13.88 7.90
CA ASN A 112 13.23 12.54 7.49
C ASN A 112 14.76 12.45 7.39
N GLY A 113 15.43 13.49 6.87
CA GLY A 113 16.89 13.55 6.82
C GLY A 113 17.55 13.49 8.20
N GLU A 114 16.96 14.14 9.20
CA GLU A 114 17.44 14.10 10.59
C GLU A 114 17.24 12.73 11.25
N ILE A 115 16.09 12.10 11.03
CA ILE A 115 15.79 10.75 11.53
C ILE A 115 16.83 9.74 10.99
N VAL A 116 17.11 9.80 9.68
CA VAL A 116 18.10 8.91 9.04
C VAL A 116 19.50 9.14 9.61
N ARG A 117 19.89 10.40 9.85
CA ARG A 117 21.19 10.75 10.45
C ARG A 117 21.31 10.23 11.89
N LYS A 118 20.27 10.42 12.72
CA LYS A 118 20.22 9.90 14.10
C LYS A 118 20.31 8.37 14.14
N GLY A 119 19.57 7.68 13.26
CA GLY A 119 19.61 6.21 13.17
C GLY A 119 20.99 5.66 12.75
N LYS A 120 21.70 6.34 11.83
CA LYS A 120 23.08 5.98 11.46
C LYS A 120 24.06 6.20 12.61
N LYS A 121 23.87 7.24 13.42
CA LYS A 121 24.71 7.55 14.59
C LYS A 121 24.55 6.50 15.70
N GLN A 122 23.31 6.14 16.03
CA GLN A 122 23.01 5.05 16.97
C GLN A 122 23.54 3.68 16.52
N LYS A 123 23.49 3.36 15.22
CA LYS A 123 24.08 2.11 14.69
C LYS A 123 25.60 2.07 14.80
N ARG A 124 26.27 3.22 14.72
CA ARG A 124 27.72 3.32 14.93
C ARG A 124 28.07 3.17 16.40
N GLU A 125 27.31 3.80 17.31
CA GLU A 125 27.51 3.70 18.76
C GLU A 125 27.24 2.30 19.32
N ARG A 126 26.29 1.53 18.74
CA ARG A 126 26.03 0.13 19.13
C ARG A 126 27.05 -0.89 18.61
N ARG A 127 28.01 -0.47 17.78
CA ARG A 127 29.07 -1.33 17.22
C ARG A 127 30.40 -1.23 17.99
N TYR A 128 30.46 -0.36 18.99
CA TYR A 128 31.52 -0.28 20.00
C TYR A 128 30.98 -0.82 21.33
#